data_AF-A0A975RDC6-F1
#
_entry.id   AF-A0A975RDC6-F1
#
_cell.length_a   1.000
_cell.length_b   1.000
_cell.length_c   1.000
_cell.angle_alpha   90.00
_cell.angle_beta   90.00
_cell.angle_gamma   90.00
#
_symmetry.space_group_name_H-M   'P 1'
#
loop_
_entity.id
_entity.type
_entity.pdbx_description
1 polymer ?
#
loop_
_entity_poly.entity_id
_entity_poly.type
_entity_poly.pdbx_seq_one_letter_code
_entity_poly.pdbx_strand_id
1 'polypeptide(L)' 'MIKAQLKISGGWRTRHGAHTWLRIRAYISTLRKNNIHILTELRNAITGNPWLPTVLTTT' A
#
# COMPACT_ATOMS: atom_id res chain seq x y z
N MET A 1 -1.59 9.08 14.24
CA MET A 1 -0.41 9.77 14.78
C MET A 1 0.62 10.02 13.69
N ILE A 2 0.79 11.28 13.27
CA ILE A 2 1.76 11.67 12.23
C ILE A 2 3.15 11.97 12.83
N LYS A 3 3.20 12.68 13.96
CA LYS A 3 4.45 13.08 14.62
C LYS A 3 5.27 11.90 15.14
N ALA A 4 4.61 10.84 15.63
CA ALA A 4 5.29 9.62 16.10
C ALA A 4 5.98 8.87 14.96
N GLN A 5 5.31 8.73 13.81
CA GLN A 5 5.89 8.12 12.62
C GLN A 5 7.10 8.92 12.12
N LEU A 6 7.00 10.25 12.09
CA LEU A 6 8.12 11.13 11.72
C LEU A 6 9.32 11.00 12.66
N LYS A 7 9.09 10.89 13.97
CA LYS A 7 10.16 10.84 14.98
C LYS A 7 10.85 9.48 15.04
N ILE A 8 10.09 8.38 14.96
CA ILE A 8 10.54 7.02 15.25
C ILE A 8 10.82 6.21 13.98
N SER A 9 9.96 6.27 12.94
CA SER A 9 10.07 5.34 11.81
C SER A 9 11.08 5.76 10.74
N GLY A 10 11.58 7.01 10.79
CA GLY A 10 12.57 7.55 9.85
C GLY A 10 12.05 7.75 8.43
N GLY A 11 11.15 6.90 7.95
CA GLY A 11 10.60 6.88 6.60
C GLY A 11 9.84 8.15 6.24
N TRP A 12 9.35 8.94 7.20
CA TRP A 12 8.62 10.17 6.88
C TRP A 12 9.47 11.43 6.90
N ARG A 13 10.80 11.30 7.15
CA ARG A 13 11.73 12.44 7.15
C ARG A 13 11.97 13.02 5.76
N THR A 14 11.74 12.22 4.72
CA THR A 14 11.85 12.64 3.32
C THR A 14 10.55 12.40 2.58
N ARG A 15 10.29 13.22 1.55
CA ARG A 15 9.12 13.02 0.67
C ARG A 15 9.11 11.64 0.03
N HIS A 16 10.29 11.17 -0.37
CA HIS A 16 10.47 9.84 -0.97
C HIS A 16 10.06 8.72 -0.01
N GLY A 17 10.57 8.71 1.22
CA GLY A 17 10.18 7.68 2.19
C GLY A 17 8.71 7.76 2.59
N ALA A 18 8.14 8.97 2.67
CA ALA A 18 6.72 9.16 2.94
C ALA A 18 5.85 8.57 1.82
N HIS A 19 6.23 8.80 0.56
CA HIS A 19 5.56 8.21 -0.60
C HIS A 19 5.65 6.68 -0.59
N THR A 20 6.84 6.12 -0.36
CA THR A 20 7.03 4.65 -0.28
C THR A 20 6.15 4.05 0.80
N TRP A 21 6.13 4.66 1.98
CA TRP A 21 5.32 4.20 3.10
C TRP A 21 3.82 4.30 2.83
N LEU A 22 3.36 5.42 2.25
CA LEU A 22 1.97 5.59 1.85
C LEU A 22 1.56 4.58 0.78
N ARG A 23 2.43 4.27 -0.18
CA ARG A 23 2.16 3.32 -1.26
C ARG A 23 1.89 1.92 -0.72
N ILE A 24 2.76 1.43 0.18
CA ILE A 24 2.61 0.11 0.81
C ILE A 24 1.29 0.05 1.61
N ARG A 25 1.02 1.06 2.43
CA ARG A 25 -0.22 1.08 3.23
C ARG A 25 -1.47 1.21 2.38
N ALA A 26 -1.43 2.02 1.33
CA ALA A 26 -2.55 2.17 0.40
C ALA A 26 -2.87 0.82 -0.26
N TYR A 27 -1.85 0.09 -0.72
CA TYR A 27 -2.01 -1.23 -1.33
C TYR A 27 -2.62 -2.26 -0.36
N ILE A 28 -2.14 -2.32 0.88
CA ILE A 28 -2.73 -3.20 1.89
C ILE A 28 -4.19 -2.80 2.19
N SER A 29 -4.48 -1.49 2.24
CA SER A 29 -5.83 -1.00 2.44
C SER A 29 -6.76 -1.36 1.29
N THR A 30 -6.30 -1.30 0.03
CA THR A 30 -7.10 -1.72 -1.13
C THR A 30 -7.41 -3.20 -1.09
N LEU A 31 -6.43 -4.04 -0.77
CA LEU A 31 -6.64 -5.49 -0.62
C LEU A 31 -7.67 -5.81 0.47
N ARG A 32 -7.53 -5.16 1.63
CA ARG A 32 -8.45 -5.33 2.75
C ARG A 32 -9.87 -4.90 2.40
N LYS A 33 -10.05 -3.79 1.68
CA LYS A 33 -11.38 -3.30 1.25
C LYS A 33 -12.07 -4.26 0.27
N ASN A 34 -11.29 -5.00 -0.52
CA ASN A 34 -11.82 -5.98 -1.47
C ASN A 34 -11.88 -7.40 -0.89
N ASN A 35 -11.66 -7.57 0.42
CA ASN A 35 -11.70 -8.85 1.13
C ASN A 35 -10.71 -9.90 0.57
N ILE A 36 -9.56 -9.44 0.09
CA ILE A 36 -8.53 -10.29 -0.52
C ILE A 36 -7.48 -10.66 0.51
N HIS A 37 -6.94 -11.88 0.40
CA HIS A 37 -5.89 -12.37 1.27
C HIS A 37 -4.59 -11.56 1.10
N ILE A 38 -4.28 -10.74 2.12
CA ILE A 38 -3.21 -9.74 2.07
C ILE A 38 -1.83 -10.37 1.82
N LEU A 39 -1.49 -11.46 2.53
CA LEU A 39 -0.19 -12.12 2.39
C LEU A 39 0.04 -12.69 1.00
N THR A 40 -0.98 -13.33 0.42
CA THR A 40 -0.93 -13.91 -0.93
C THR A 40 -0.69 -12.82 -1.96
N GLU A 41 -1.46 -11.72 -1.90
CA GLU A 41 -1.29 -10.64 -2.87
C GLU A 41 -0.04 -9.80 -2.65
N LEU A 42 0.44 -9.68 -1.41
CA LEU A 42 1.73 -9.06 -1.14
C LEU A 42 2.86 -9.87 -1.77
N ARG A 43 2.80 -11.21 -1.70
CA ARG A 43 3.74 -12.08 -2.42
C ARG A 43 3.62 -11.84 -3.94
N ASN A 44 2.40 -11.84 -4.48
CA ASN A 44 2.18 -11.64 -5.91
C ASN A 44 2.71 -10.27 -6.39
N ALA A 45 2.50 -9.22 -5.61
CA ALA A 45 3.01 -7.88 -5.88
C ALA A 45 4.55 -7.82 -5.87
N ILE A 46 5.21 -8.53 -4.95
CA ILE A 46 6.68 -8.63 -4.91
C ILE A 46 7.21 -9.44 -6.11
N THR A 47 6.48 -10.48 -6.54
CA THR A 47 6.83 -11.27 -7.73
C THR A 47 6.47 -10.58 -9.05
N GLY A 48 5.97 -9.34 -9.02
CA GLY A 48 5.69 -8.53 -10.22
C GLY A 48 4.28 -8.67 -10.80
N ASN A 49 3.40 -9.44 -10.15
CA ASN A 49 2.00 -9.59 -10.56
C ASN A 49 1.04 -9.04 -9.50
N PRO A 50 1.00 -7.71 -9.27
CA PRO A 50 0.13 -7.13 -8.26
C PRO A 50 -1.34 -7.23 -8.66
N TRP A 51 -2.20 -7.60 -7.71
CA TRP A 51 -3.65 -7.44 -7.89
C TRP A 51 -4.03 -5.96 -8.04
N LEU A 52 -4.89 -5.66 -9.01
CA LEU A 52 -5.43 -4.34 -9.30
C LEU A 52 -6.97 -4.40 -9.25
N PRO A 53 -7.63 -3.38 -8.70
CA PRO A 53 -9.08 -3.32 -8.71
C PRO A 53 -9.58 -3.17 -10.14
N THR A 54 -10.53 -4.03 -10.53
CA THR A 54 -11.30 -3.85 -11.77
C THR A 54 -12.08 -2.54 -11.66
N VAL A 55 -11.69 -1.54 -12.46
CA VAL A 55 -12.51 -0.35 -12.67
C VAL A 55 -13.68 -0.76 -13.55
N LEU A 56 -14.90 -0.69 -12.99
CA LEU A 56 -16.11 -0.82 -13.78
C LEU A 56 -16.13 0.35 -14.76
N THR A 57 -15.85 0.06 -16.03
CA THR A 57 -15.98 1.04 -17.11
C THR A 57 -17.46 1.08 -17.45
N THR A 58 -18.22 1.95 -16.77
CA THR A 58 -19.61 2.21 -17.15
C THR A 58 -19.58 2.85 -18.53
N THR A 59 -20.06 2.11 -19.53
CA THR A 59 -20.25 2.55 -20.92
C THR A 59 -21.50 3.41 -21.04
#